data_AF-A0AB38C446-F1
#
_entry.id   AF-A0AB38C446-F1
#
_cell.length_a   1.000
_cell.length_b   1.000
_cell.length_c   1.000
_cell.angle_alpha   90.00
_cell.angle_beta   90.00
_cell.angle_gamma   90.00
#
_symmetry.space_group_name_H-M   'P 1'
#
loop_
_entity.id
_entity.type
_entity.pdbx_description
1 polymer ?
#
loop_
_entity_poly.entity_id
_entity_poly.type
_entity_poly.pdbx_seq_one_letter_code
_entity_poly.pdbx_strand_id
1 'polypeptide(L)'
;MSVLHELDELLCGDDEEYERLDLFHEADELIGQLRVADVPALLALWQARSLCWRQRFTQASRSIGGDVLRDLLAGLLQIRETTYGVFELMSRLPPVADTSALSDALLDYAEQAWHANPARHRQIHISCWSCGLSGRLLKRLGFSAWKEAGL
;
A
#
# COMPACT_ATOMS: atom_id res chain seq x y z
N MET A 1 18.29 -8.80 17.65
CA MET A 1 17.72 -8.95 16.30
C MET A 1 16.89 -7.71 16.03
N SER A 2 16.96 -7.11 14.85
CA SER A 2 16.09 -5.96 14.52
C SER A 2 14.72 -6.48 14.06
N VAL A 3 13.64 -5.76 14.40
CA VAL A 3 12.26 -6.08 13.96
C VAL A 3 12.19 -6.29 12.44
N LEU A 4 12.89 -5.46 11.67
CA LEU A 4 12.91 -5.57 10.22
C LEU A 4 13.58 -6.85 9.71
N HIS A 5 14.61 -7.34 10.39
CA HIS A 5 15.27 -8.59 10.01
C HIS A 5 14.38 -9.80 10.28
N GLU A 6 13.74 -9.83 11.45
CA GLU A 6 12.79 -10.87 11.84
C GLU A 6 11.57 -10.90 10.90
N LEU A 7 11.03 -9.71 10.57
CA LEU A 7 9.97 -9.57 9.59
C LEU A 7 10.39 -10.09 8.21
N ASP A 8 11.60 -9.77 7.76
CA ASP A 8 12.10 -10.22 6.47
C ASP A 8 12.26 -11.75 6.41
N GLU A 9 12.78 -12.37 7.47
CA GLU A 9 12.89 -13.83 7.59
C GLU A 9 11.51 -14.49 7.57
N LEU A 10 10.57 -13.98 8.37
CA LEU A 10 9.19 -14.49 8.44
C LEU A 10 8.50 -14.45 7.07
N LEU A 11 8.62 -13.32 6.36
CA LEU A 11 7.98 -13.14 5.05
C LEU A 11 8.68 -13.91 3.93
N CYS A 12 9.95 -14.31 4.11
CA CYS A 12 10.69 -15.19 3.20
C CYS A 12 10.41 -16.69 3.42
N GLY A 13 9.63 -17.04 4.45
CA GLY A 13 9.29 -18.43 4.77
C GLY A 13 8.56 -19.17 3.65
N ASP A 14 8.51 -20.49 3.76
CA ASP A 14 7.81 -21.36 2.80
C ASP A 14 6.30 -21.08 2.76
N ASP A 15 5.70 -21.14 1.57
CA ASP A 15 4.28 -20.81 1.35
C ASP A 15 3.31 -21.73 2.11
N GLU A 16 3.57 -23.04 2.12
CA GLU A 16 2.69 -23.98 2.81
C GLU A 16 2.82 -23.83 4.33
N GLU A 17 4.03 -23.56 4.81
CA GLU A 17 4.26 -23.35 6.24
C GLU A 17 3.67 -22.03 6.73
N TYR A 18 3.80 -20.95 5.95
CA TYR A 18 3.30 -19.62 6.30
C TYR A 18 1.78 -19.61 6.48
N GLU A 19 1.05 -20.24 5.56
CA GLU A 19 -0.41 -20.35 5.66
C GLU A 19 -0.83 -21.32 6.77
N ARG A 20 -0.16 -22.48 6.87
CA ARG A 20 -0.50 -23.50 7.87
C ARG A 20 -0.30 -23.02 9.31
N LEU A 21 0.71 -22.18 9.55
CA LEU A 21 1.04 -21.67 10.87
C LEU A 21 0.37 -20.32 11.19
N ASP A 22 -0.44 -19.77 10.27
CA ASP A 22 -1.10 -18.46 10.42
C ASP A 22 -0.12 -17.32 10.75
N LEU A 23 1.04 -17.33 10.08
CA LEU A 23 2.12 -16.34 10.31
C LEU A 23 1.73 -14.92 9.89
N PHE A 24 0.51 -14.72 9.35
CA PHE A 24 -0.06 -13.40 9.10
C PHE A 24 -0.22 -12.58 10.37
N HIS A 25 -0.60 -13.21 11.48
CA HIS A 25 -0.76 -12.49 12.74
C HIS A 25 0.59 -12.02 13.29
N GLU A 26 1.59 -12.90 13.27
CA GLU A 26 2.95 -12.57 13.71
C GLU A 26 3.59 -11.49 12.82
N ALA A 27 3.37 -11.56 11.50
CA ALA A 27 3.81 -10.51 10.60
C ALA A 27 3.14 -9.17 10.90
N ASP A 28 1.84 -9.15 11.23
CA ASP A 28 1.12 -7.93 11.61
C ASP A 28 1.66 -7.31 12.90
N GLU A 29 2.01 -8.13 13.89
CA GLU A 29 2.63 -7.68 15.13
C GLU A 29 4.02 -7.07 14.90
N LEU A 30 4.84 -7.69 14.04
CA LEU A 30 6.14 -7.14 13.66
C LEU A 30 5.99 -5.85 12.85
N ILE A 31 5.03 -5.78 11.93
CA ILE A 31 4.74 -4.57 11.16
C ILE A 31 4.28 -3.42 12.06
N GLY A 32 3.48 -3.72 13.10
CA GLY A 32 3.03 -2.73 14.09
C GLY A 32 4.16 -2.15 14.95
N GLN A 33 5.33 -2.81 14.99
CA GLN A 33 6.51 -2.35 15.72
C GLN A 33 7.48 -1.54 14.85
N LEU A 34 7.25 -1.46 13.54
CA LEU A 34 8.08 -0.65 12.65
C LEU A 34 8.03 0.82 13.05
N ARG A 35 9.15 1.50 12.86
CA ARG A 35 9.28 2.94 13.07
C ARG A 35 9.64 3.60 11.75
N VAL A 36 9.44 4.92 11.69
CA VAL A 36 9.83 5.74 10.51
C VAL A 36 11.30 5.52 10.13
N ALA A 37 12.18 5.33 11.11
CA ALA A 37 13.60 5.05 10.88
C ALA A 37 13.88 3.73 10.13
N ASP A 38 12.94 2.78 10.14
CA ASP A 38 13.05 1.49 9.49
C ASP A 38 12.58 1.55 8.01
N VAL A 39 11.86 2.61 7.60
CA VAL A 39 11.29 2.76 6.25
C VAL A 39 12.34 2.72 5.13
N PRO A 40 13.51 3.39 5.22
CA PRO A 40 14.52 3.31 4.15
C PRO A 40 15.02 1.88 3.91
N ALA A 41 15.22 1.12 4.98
CA ALA A 41 15.63 -0.28 4.87
C ALA A 41 14.50 -1.18 4.37
N LEU A 42 13.25 -0.90 4.79
CA LEU A 42 12.07 -1.58 4.26
C LEU A 42 11.89 -1.36 2.75
N LEU A 43 12.12 -0.14 2.25
CA LEU A 43 12.08 0.16 0.81
C LEU A 43 13.20 -0.54 0.03
N ALA A 44 14.36 -0.75 0.65
CA ALA A 44 15.43 -1.55 0.06
C ALA A 44 15.03 -3.04 -0.05
N LEU A 45 14.44 -3.60 1.00
CA LEU A 45 13.87 -4.96 0.96
C LEU A 45 12.75 -5.07 -0.08
N TRP A 46 11.87 -4.07 -0.18
CA TRP A 46 10.78 -4.06 -1.16
C TRP A 46 11.26 -4.22 -2.60
N GLN A 47 12.42 -3.64 -2.93
CA GLN A 47 13.05 -3.76 -4.25
C GLN A 47 13.81 -5.08 -4.42
N ALA A 48 14.41 -5.60 -3.34
CA ALA A 48 15.22 -6.81 -3.38
C ALA A 48 14.41 -8.12 -3.32
N ARG A 49 13.20 -8.08 -2.74
CA ARG A 49 12.39 -9.27 -2.44
C ARG A 49 11.33 -9.58 -3.51
N SER A 50 10.82 -10.80 -3.44
CA SER A 50 9.88 -11.36 -4.42
C SER A 50 8.51 -10.67 -4.38
N LEU A 51 7.64 -11.00 -5.35
CA LEU A 51 6.24 -10.58 -5.30
C LEU A 51 5.50 -11.18 -4.10
N CYS A 52 5.74 -12.47 -3.78
CA CYS A 52 5.12 -13.15 -2.63
C CYS A 52 5.43 -12.43 -1.31
N TRP A 53 6.69 -12.03 -1.11
CA TRP A 53 7.10 -11.24 0.05
C TRP A 53 6.28 -9.95 0.18
N ARG A 54 6.14 -9.19 -0.93
CA ARG A 54 5.37 -7.94 -0.95
C ARG A 54 3.88 -8.18 -0.71
N GLN A 55 3.32 -9.26 -1.26
CA GLN A 55 1.94 -9.68 -1.02
C GLN A 55 1.68 -9.93 0.47
N ARG A 56 2.51 -10.77 1.10
CA ARG A 56 2.40 -11.06 2.54
C ARG A 56 2.50 -9.81 3.39
N PHE A 57 3.50 -8.96 3.14
CA PHE A 57 3.63 -7.68 3.85
C PHE A 57 2.35 -6.85 3.74
N THR A 58 1.84 -6.66 2.51
CA THR A 58 0.63 -5.83 2.30
C THR A 58 -0.60 -6.44 2.97
N GLN A 59 -0.74 -7.76 2.97
CA GLN A 59 -1.86 -8.46 3.61
C GLN A 59 -1.80 -8.32 5.14
N ALA A 60 -0.62 -8.50 5.73
CA ALA A 60 -0.36 -8.39 7.17
C ALA A 60 -0.19 -6.95 7.67
N SER A 61 -0.49 -5.92 6.87
CA SER A 61 -0.26 -4.51 7.25
C SER A 61 -1.40 -3.86 8.06
N ARG A 62 -2.13 -4.62 8.87
CA ARG A 62 -3.32 -4.09 9.56
C ARG A 62 -2.96 -3.13 10.69
N SER A 63 -1.87 -3.40 11.39
CA SER A 63 -1.40 -2.69 12.58
C SER A 63 -0.28 -1.69 12.28
N ILE A 64 0.03 -1.46 11.00
CA ILE A 64 1.07 -0.51 10.59
C ILE A 64 0.81 0.90 11.15
N GLY A 65 1.86 1.51 11.71
CA GLY A 65 1.82 2.88 12.19
C GLY A 65 1.46 3.87 11.05
N GLY A 66 0.61 4.85 11.33
CA GLY A 66 0.13 5.79 10.32
C GLY A 66 1.22 6.68 9.72
N ASP A 67 2.26 6.99 10.49
CA ASP A 67 3.49 7.67 10.07
C ASP A 67 4.37 6.77 9.19
N VAL A 68 4.60 5.53 9.62
CA VAL A 68 5.34 4.53 8.83
C VAL A 68 4.65 4.27 7.50
N LEU A 69 3.32 4.11 7.49
CA LEU A 69 2.53 3.90 6.30
C LEU A 69 2.65 5.07 5.32
N ARG A 70 2.59 6.31 5.83
CA ARG A 70 2.74 7.51 4.99
C ARG A 70 4.12 7.59 4.35
N ASP A 71 5.18 7.37 5.12
CA ASP A 71 6.55 7.41 4.62
C ASP A 71 6.84 6.25 3.66
N LEU A 72 6.32 5.06 3.94
CA LEU A 72 6.38 3.91 3.04
C LEU A 72 5.69 4.22 1.71
N LEU A 73 4.44 4.71 1.73
CA LEU A 73 3.73 5.09 0.50
C LEU A 73 4.50 6.16 -0.28
N ALA A 74 5.01 7.20 0.40
CA ALA A 74 5.81 8.24 -0.23
C ALA A 74 7.05 7.65 -0.94
N GLY A 75 7.74 6.72 -0.30
CA GLY A 75 8.90 6.03 -0.88
C GLY A 75 8.54 5.11 -2.04
N LEU A 76 7.46 4.34 -1.92
CA LEU A 76 6.98 3.43 -2.96
C LEU A 76 6.62 4.18 -4.25
N LEU A 77 6.03 5.39 -4.14
CA LEU A 77 5.71 6.23 -5.29
C LEU A 77 6.95 6.74 -6.05
N GLN A 78 8.14 6.72 -5.43
CA GLN A 78 9.39 7.11 -6.08
C GLN A 78 10.06 5.96 -6.85
N ILE A 79 9.61 4.72 -6.64
CA ILE A 79 10.13 3.55 -7.34
C ILE A 79 9.55 3.56 -8.77
N ARG A 80 10.42 3.63 -9.78
CA ARG A 80 10.03 3.83 -11.19
C ARG A 80 9.26 2.66 -11.80
N GLU A 81 9.36 1.46 -11.23
CA GLU A 81 8.63 0.29 -11.71
C GLU A 81 7.23 0.21 -11.09
N THR A 82 6.32 -0.53 -11.75
CA THR A 82 4.96 -0.77 -11.24
C THR A 82 5.03 -1.36 -9.83
N THR A 83 4.79 -0.50 -8.85
CA THR A 83 4.98 -0.87 -7.45
C THR A 83 3.72 -1.59 -6.97
N TYR A 84 3.85 -2.90 -6.80
CA TYR A 84 2.80 -3.72 -6.18
C TYR A 84 2.45 -3.17 -4.79
N GLY A 85 1.17 -3.26 -4.41
CA GLY A 85 0.74 -3.02 -3.04
C GLY A 85 0.37 -1.57 -2.69
N VAL A 86 0.59 -0.60 -3.57
CA VAL A 86 0.25 0.81 -3.28
C VAL A 86 -1.25 0.97 -2.97
N PHE A 87 -2.12 0.39 -3.80
CA PHE A 87 -3.58 0.50 -3.60
C PHE A 87 -4.07 -0.28 -2.37
N GLU A 88 -3.46 -1.41 -2.06
CA GLU A 88 -3.73 -2.19 -0.86
C GLU A 88 -3.32 -1.40 0.40
N LEU A 89 -2.11 -0.81 0.39
CA LEU A 89 -1.62 0.02 1.50
C LEU A 89 -2.40 1.32 1.66
N MET A 90 -2.85 1.94 0.57
CA MET A 90 -3.77 3.09 0.63
C MET A 90 -5.02 2.77 1.44
N SER A 91 -5.52 1.54 1.38
CA SER A 91 -6.70 1.11 2.16
C SER A 91 -6.47 1.04 3.68
N ARG A 92 -5.21 1.16 4.12
CA ARG A 92 -4.82 1.22 5.53
C ARG A 92 -4.71 2.67 6.05
N LEU A 93 -4.76 3.67 5.18
CA LEU A 93 -4.79 5.06 5.60
C LEU A 93 -6.10 5.37 6.34
N PRO A 94 -6.10 6.36 7.25
CA PRO A 94 -7.34 6.86 7.82
C PRO A 94 -8.34 7.26 6.72
N PRO A 95 -9.65 7.05 6.93
CA PRO A 95 -10.69 7.34 5.94
C PRO A 95 -11.01 8.85 5.85
N VAL A 96 -9.97 9.68 5.86
CA VAL A 96 -10.03 11.13 5.83
C VAL A 96 -8.97 11.62 4.86
N ALA A 97 -9.41 12.24 3.77
CA ALA A 97 -8.51 12.93 2.87
C ALA A 97 -7.91 14.15 3.56
N ASP A 98 -6.60 14.32 3.43
CA ASP A 98 -5.90 15.55 3.79
C ASP A 98 -5.40 16.28 2.54
N THR A 99 -4.84 17.48 2.74
CA THR A 99 -4.20 18.28 1.70
C THR A 99 -2.68 18.11 1.73
N SER A 100 -2.18 16.95 2.18
CA SER A 100 -0.75 16.69 2.21
C SER A 100 -0.18 16.44 0.81
N ALA A 101 1.12 16.69 0.65
CA ALA A 101 1.84 16.36 -0.58
C ALA A 101 1.75 14.87 -0.93
N LEU A 102 1.65 13.98 0.08
CA LEU A 102 1.44 12.56 -0.16
C LEU A 102 0.08 12.31 -0.81
N SER A 103 -0.99 12.95 -0.33
CA SER A 103 -2.32 12.78 -0.91
C SER A 103 -2.40 13.29 -2.35
N ASP A 104 -1.67 14.36 -2.68
CA ASP A 104 -1.53 14.81 -4.06
C ASP A 104 -0.78 13.80 -4.93
N ALA A 105 0.33 13.24 -4.43
CA ALA A 105 1.10 12.22 -5.14
C ALA A 105 0.31 10.90 -5.34
N LEU A 106 -0.49 10.49 -4.36
CA LEU A 106 -1.38 9.33 -4.46
C LEU A 106 -2.49 9.56 -5.49
N LEU A 107 -3.01 10.79 -5.61
CA LEU A 107 -3.97 11.15 -6.65
C LEU A 107 -3.33 11.13 -8.03
N ASP A 108 -2.13 11.69 -8.19
CA ASP A 108 -1.38 11.65 -9.46
C ASP A 108 -1.15 10.19 -9.89
N TYR A 109 -0.75 9.34 -8.95
CA TYR A 109 -0.56 7.91 -9.18
C TYR A 109 -1.87 7.20 -9.57
N ALA A 110 -2.96 7.46 -8.85
CA ALA A 110 -4.26 6.85 -9.12
C ALA A 110 -4.83 7.27 -10.49
N GLU A 111 -4.66 8.54 -10.87
CA GLU A 111 -5.07 9.09 -12.17
C GLU A 111 -4.27 8.45 -13.32
N GLN A 112 -2.95 8.34 -13.18
CA GLN A 112 -2.10 7.65 -14.16
C GLN A 112 -2.50 6.17 -14.29
N ALA A 113 -2.68 5.48 -13.17
CA ALA A 113 -3.10 4.08 -13.15
C ALA A 113 -4.49 3.88 -13.77
N TRP A 114 -5.41 4.83 -13.57
CA TRP A 114 -6.74 4.81 -14.15
C TRP A 114 -6.69 4.82 -15.69
N HIS A 115 -5.88 5.70 -16.26
CA HIS A 115 -5.72 5.75 -17.72
C HIS A 115 -4.94 4.57 -18.29
N ALA A 116 -3.97 4.04 -17.54
CA ALA A 116 -3.13 2.94 -17.99
C ALA A 116 -3.81 1.56 -17.92
N ASN A 117 -4.75 1.34 -16.99
CA ASN A 117 -5.30 0.01 -16.75
C ASN A 117 -6.81 0.01 -16.42
N PRO A 118 -7.69 -0.06 -17.44
CA PRO A 118 -9.13 -0.16 -17.26
C PRO A 118 -9.59 -1.34 -16.39
N ALA A 119 -8.87 -2.47 -16.41
CA ALA A 119 -9.23 -3.64 -15.60
C ALA A 119 -9.08 -3.38 -14.09
N ARG A 120 -8.34 -2.33 -13.69
CA ARG A 120 -8.13 -1.96 -12.28
C ARG A 120 -9.03 -0.83 -11.79
N HIS A 121 -9.91 -0.27 -12.62
CA HIS A 121 -10.78 0.87 -12.24
C HIS A 121 -11.51 0.67 -10.92
N ARG A 122 -12.09 -0.52 -10.71
CA ARG A 122 -12.78 -0.85 -9.46
C ARG A 122 -11.85 -0.85 -8.25
N GLN A 123 -10.64 -1.40 -8.38
CA GLN A 123 -9.65 -1.40 -7.30
C GLN A 123 -9.21 0.03 -6.96
N ILE A 124 -8.90 0.82 -7.98
CA ILE A 124 -8.50 2.23 -7.84
C ILE A 124 -9.58 3.01 -7.10
N HIS A 125 -10.85 2.84 -7.50
CA HIS A 125 -11.99 3.47 -6.83
C HIS A 125 -12.06 3.05 -5.35
N ILE A 126 -12.08 1.75 -5.05
CA ILE A 126 -12.21 1.26 -3.67
C ILE A 126 -11.07 1.80 -2.78
N SER A 127 -9.84 1.78 -3.27
CA SER A 127 -8.67 2.28 -2.54
C SER A 127 -8.68 3.80 -2.35
N CYS A 128 -9.18 4.57 -3.32
CA CYS A 128 -9.34 6.01 -3.14
C CYS A 128 -10.52 6.34 -2.21
N TRP A 129 -11.57 5.53 -2.23
CA TRP A 129 -12.72 5.72 -1.34
C TRP A 129 -12.36 5.44 0.12
N SER A 130 -11.61 4.37 0.39
CA SER A 130 -11.21 3.98 1.75
C SER A 130 -10.35 5.02 2.47
N CYS A 131 -9.61 5.85 1.74
CA CYS A 131 -8.81 6.96 2.30
C CYS A 131 -9.41 8.36 2.04
N GLY A 132 -10.66 8.45 1.55
CA GLY A 132 -11.37 9.71 1.32
C GLY A 132 -10.96 10.49 0.05
N LEU A 133 -10.05 9.98 -0.77
CA LEU A 133 -9.56 10.62 -1.99
C LEU A 133 -10.50 10.49 -3.20
N SER A 134 -11.54 9.65 -3.11
CA SER A 134 -12.44 9.35 -4.24
C SER A 134 -13.05 10.58 -4.93
N GLY A 135 -13.58 11.55 -4.18
CA GLY A 135 -14.17 12.77 -4.75
C GLY A 135 -13.15 13.65 -5.47
N ARG A 136 -11.91 13.68 -4.98
CA ARG A 136 -10.81 14.43 -5.61
C ARG A 136 -10.34 13.76 -6.90
N LEU A 137 -10.29 12.42 -6.90
CA LEU A 137 -9.97 11.64 -8.10
C LEU A 137 -11.05 11.82 -9.18
N LEU A 138 -12.34 11.71 -8.83
CA LEU A 138 -13.45 11.95 -9.77
C LEU A 138 -13.33 13.32 -10.46
N LYS A 139 -13.07 14.38 -9.67
CA LYS A 139 -12.89 15.74 -10.19
C LYS A 139 -11.74 15.84 -11.18
N ARG A 140 -10.60 15.17 -10.93
CA ARG A 140 -9.44 15.12 -11.84
C ARG A 140 -9.76 14.40 -13.14
N LEU A 141 -10.52 13.30 -13.04
CA LEU A 141 -10.97 12.51 -14.19
C LEU A 141 -12.11 13.18 -14.98
N GLY A 142 -12.66 14.30 -14.50
CA GLY A 142 -13.77 15.01 -15.15
C GLY A 142 -15.14 14.39 -14.92
N PHE A 143 -15.29 13.55 -13.89
CA PHE A 143 -16.56 12.91 -13.54
C PHE A 143 -17.22 13.58 -12.32
N SER A 144 -18.54 13.61 -12.32
CA SER A 144 -19.35 14.05 -11.18
C SER A 144 -19.69 12.90 -10.22
N ALA A 145 -19.72 11.67 -10.74
CA ALA A 145 -20.00 10.45 -9.98
C ALA A 145 -19.36 9.22 -10.62
N TRP A 146 -19.08 8.17 -9.82
CA TRP A 146 -18.50 6.91 -10.32
C TRP A 146 -19.35 6.18 -11.37
N LYS A 147 -20.67 6.39 -11.35
CA LYS A 147 -21.58 5.86 -12.37
C LYS A 147 -21.24 6.38 -13.78
N GLU A 148 -20.75 7.61 -13.90
CA GLU A 148 -20.32 8.19 -15.17
C GLU A 148 -19.01 7.56 -15.68
N ALA A 149 -18.22 7.00 -14.77
CA ALA A 149 -16.98 6.30 -15.04
C ALA A 149 -17.20 4.79 -15.36
N GLY A 150 -18.44 4.32 -15.43
CA GLY A 150 -18.77 2.92 -15.72
C GLY A 150 -18.60 1.95 -14.54
N LEU A 151 -18.59 2.46 -13.31
CA LEU A 151 -18.49 1.70 -12.06
C LEU A 151 -19.78 1.70 -11.25
#